data_AF-A0A835XXI2-F1
#
_entry.id   AF-A0A835XXI2-F1
#
_cell.length_a   1.000
_cell.length_b   1.000
_cell.length_c   1.000
_cell.angle_alpha   90.00
_cell.angle_beta   90.00
_cell.angle_gamma   90.00
#
_symmetry.space_group_name_H-M   'P 1'
#
loop_
_entity.id
_entity.type
_entity.pdbx_description
1 polymer ?
#
loop_
_entity_poly.entity_id
_entity_poly.type
_entity_poly.pdbx_seq_one_letter_code
_entity_poly.pdbx_strand_id
1 'polypeptide(L)'
;MGGPIIVHPLFVHTLHCGPEVRTLEEVPLEVLTLIASRIPMAQELARLQCVSKRCREAASAEHLWKQLCMDRFAVPGSCKPPSWQALFRFNYEFLYKVLLSRSAEELSGFSRFSGGSGSRFVGMAIGVA
;
A
#
# COMPACT_ATOMS: atom_id res chain seq x y z
N MET A 1 12.35 27.63 27.50
CA MET A 1 12.84 27.20 28.82
C MET A 1 11.77 26.33 29.47
N GLY A 2 11.74 25.03 29.17
CA GLY A 2 10.80 24.08 29.78
C GLY A 2 11.49 23.34 30.91
N GLY A 3 11.07 23.59 32.15
CA GLY A 3 11.59 22.89 33.34
C GLY A 3 10.92 21.52 33.55
N PRO A 4 11.50 20.64 34.38
CA PRO A 4 10.95 19.31 34.63
C PRO A 4 9.63 19.38 35.42
N ILE A 5 8.64 18.60 34.99
CA ILE A 5 7.39 18.38 35.70
C ILE A 5 7.58 17.19 36.65
N ILE A 6 7.53 17.44 37.95
CA ILE A 6 7.55 16.39 38.98
C ILE A 6 6.10 16.03 39.29
N VAL A 7 5.65 14.87 38.81
CA VAL A 7 4.30 14.36 39.06
C VAL A 7 4.33 13.55 40.36
N HIS A 8 3.64 14.02 41.40
CA HIS A 8 3.60 13.35 42.69
C HIS A 8 2.67 12.12 42.61
N PRO A 9 3.06 10.93 43.12
CA PRO A 9 2.27 9.69 42.99
C PRO A 9 0.91 9.73 43.71
N LEU A 10 0.69 10.68 44.64
CA LEU A 10 -0.62 10.94 45.26
C LEU A 10 -1.46 12.02 44.54
N PHE A 11 -0.93 12.64 43.48
CA PHE A 11 -1.64 13.61 42.63
C PHE A 11 -2.30 12.91 41.43
N VAL A 12 -3.05 11.83 41.70
CA VAL A 12 -3.79 11.06 40.68
C VAL A 12 -5.00 11.84 40.14
N HIS A 13 -5.28 13.04 40.67
CA HIS A 13 -6.54 13.76 40.45
C HIS A 13 -6.49 15.00 39.56
N THR A 14 -5.40 15.37 38.89
CA THR A 14 -5.40 16.62 38.08
C THR A 14 -5.91 16.51 36.64
N LEU A 15 -6.43 15.36 36.20
CA LEU A 15 -7.14 15.24 34.92
C LEU A 15 -8.57 14.74 35.16
N HIS A 16 -9.46 15.65 35.59
CA HIS A 16 -10.89 15.35 35.81
C HIS A 16 -11.67 15.07 34.52
N CYS A 17 -11.04 15.17 33.36
CA CYS A 17 -11.66 14.89 32.08
C CYS A 17 -10.77 13.89 31.34
N GLY A 18 -11.20 12.63 31.30
CA GLY A 18 -10.64 11.69 30.33
C GLY A 18 -10.87 12.25 28.91
N PRO A 19 -10.01 11.92 27.94
CA PRO A 19 -10.25 12.36 26.57
C PRO A 19 -11.65 11.93 26.16
N GLU A 20 -12.43 12.90 25.67
CA GLU A 20 -13.74 12.63 25.10
C GLU A 20 -13.56 11.56 24.01
N VAL A 21 -14.23 10.42 24.16
CA VAL A 21 -14.11 9.30 23.23
C VAL A 21 -14.83 9.69 21.96
N ARG A 22 -14.08 10.29 21.02
CA ARG A 22 -14.59 10.63 19.70
C ARG A 22 -14.56 9.41 18.79
N THR A 23 -15.67 9.17 18.11
CA THR A 23 -15.76 8.08 17.15
C THR A 23 -15.12 8.49 15.82
N LEU A 24 -14.65 7.50 15.05
CA LEU A 24 -14.14 7.72 13.70
C LEU A 24 -15.17 8.38 12.75
N GLU A 25 -16.46 8.30 13.10
CA GLU A 25 -17.56 8.90 12.34
C GLU A 25 -17.61 10.43 12.48
N GLU A 26 -17.07 10.98 13.56
CA GLU A 26 -16.99 12.42 13.79
C GLU A 26 -15.84 13.08 13.01
N VAL A 27 -14.92 12.28 12.47
CA VAL A 27 -13.77 12.79 11.72
C VAL A 27 -14.21 13.24 10.32
N PRO A 28 -13.93 14.49 9.91
CA PRO A 28 -14.23 14.98 8.57
C PRO A 28 -13.59 14.13 7.47
N LEU A 29 -14.27 13.96 6.34
CA LEU A 29 -13.81 13.12 5.23
C LEU A 29 -12.49 13.63 4.65
N GLU A 30 -12.29 14.95 4.66
CA GLU A 30 -11.06 15.62 4.21
C GLU A 30 -9.86 15.20 5.06
N VAL A 31 -10.05 15.04 6.38
CA VAL A 31 -9.02 14.57 7.30
C VAL A 31 -8.71 13.10 7.05
N LEU A 32 -9.74 12.26 6.84
CA LEU A 32 -9.54 10.86 6.47
C LEU A 32 -8.79 10.71 5.14
N THR A 33 -9.09 11.57 4.17
CA THR A 33 -8.43 11.60 2.87
C THR A 33 -6.97 12.05 3.02
N LEU A 34 -6.71 13.04 3.87
CA LEU A 34 -5.35 13.47 4.20
C LEU A 34 -4.56 12.33 4.86
N ILE A 35 -5.15 11.60 5.81
CA ILE A 35 -4.53 10.41 6.41
C ILE A 35 -4.25 9.37 5.33
N ALA A 36 -5.23 9.04 4.48
CA ALA A 36 -5.09 8.08 3.40
C ALA A 36 -3.95 8.45 2.43
N SER A 37 -3.78 9.74 2.10
CA SER A 37 -2.69 10.24 1.25
C SER A 37 -1.29 10.11 1.84
N ARG A 38 -1.17 9.89 3.16
CA ARG A 38 0.11 9.66 3.83
C ARG A 38 0.46 8.18 3.93
N ILE A 39 -0.41 7.27 3.51
CA ILE A 39 -0.17 5.83 3.54
C ILE A 39 0.55 5.41 2.24
N PRO A 40 1.84 5.02 2.31
CA PRO A 40 2.61 4.69 1.12
C PRO A 40 2.37 3.24 0.64
N MET A 41 1.74 2.40 1.46
CA MET A 41 1.57 0.98 1.19
C MET A 41 0.14 0.66 0.77
N ALA A 42 -0.02 0.08 -0.43
CA ALA A 42 -1.33 -0.34 -0.93
C ALA A 42 -2.06 -1.33 -0.01
N GLN A 43 -1.31 -2.18 0.73
CA GLN A 43 -1.89 -3.11 1.69
C GLN A 43 -2.52 -2.38 2.88
N GLU A 44 -1.87 -1.35 3.41
CA GLU A 44 -2.42 -0.55 4.51
C GLU A 44 -3.62 0.28 4.05
N LEU A 45 -3.56 0.81 2.83
CA LEU A 45 -4.68 1.51 2.22
C LEU A 45 -5.89 0.57 2.05
N ALA A 46 -5.66 -0.68 1.63
CA ALA A 46 -6.70 -1.70 1.57
C ALA A 46 -7.25 -2.08 2.96
N ARG A 47 -6.40 -2.13 4.00
CA ARG A 47 -6.88 -2.35 5.38
C ARG A 47 -7.75 -1.18 5.85
N LEU A 48 -7.39 0.06 5.53
CA LEU A 48 -8.18 1.25 5.85
C LEU A 48 -9.58 1.17 5.21
N GLN A 49 -9.69 0.66 3.98
CA GLN A 49 -11.00 0.44 3.32
C GLN A 49 -11.95 -0.50 4.07
N CYS A 50 -11.41 -1.35 4.95
CA CYS A 50 -12.18 -2.31 5.74
C CYS A 50 -12.66 -1.75 7.08
N VAL A 51 -12.18 -0.57 7.52
CA VAL A 51 -12.46 -0.02 8.86
C VAL A 51 -13.88 0.53 8.96
N SER A 52 -14.28 1.40 8.02
CA SER A 52 -15.63 1.99 7.98
C SER A 52 -15.99 2.41 6.56
N LYS A 53 -17.26 2.76 6.31
CA LYS A 53 -17.72 3.25 4.99
C LYS A 53 -16.99 4.53 4.58
N ARG A 54 -16.80 5.46 5.52
CA ARG A 54 -16.07 6.73 5.28
C ARG A 54 -14.59 6.48 4.99
N CYS A 55 -13.97 5.55 5.72
CA CYS A 55 -12.58 5.15 5.44
C CYS A 55 -12.44 4.52 4.05
N ARG A 56 -13.41 3.71 3.63
CA ARG A 56 -13.47 3.16 2.27
C ARG A 56 -13.54 4.24 1.21
N GLU A 57 -14.41 5.22 1.39
CA GLU A 57 -14.53 6.36 0.47
C GLU A 57 -13.19 7.11 0.35
N ALA A 58 -12.61 7.52 1.47
CA ALA A 58 -11.32 8.23 1.49
C ALA A 58 -10.18 7.41 0.84
N ALA A 59 -10.07 6.12 1.18
CA ALA A 59 -9.00 5.25 0.70
C ALA A 59 -9.23 4.70 -0.72
N SER A 60 -10.39 4.95 -1.34
CA SER A 60 -10.70 4.56 -2.73
C SER A 60 -10.46 5.70 -3.72
N ALA A 61 -9.94 6.84 -3.29
CA ALA A 61 -9.69 7.97 -4.15
C ALA A 61 -8.67 7.62 -5.27
N GLU A 62 -9.06 7.84 -6.53
CA GLU A 62 -8.30 7.41 -7.72
C GLU A 62 -6.87 7.98 -7.76
N HIS A 63 -6.65 9.19 -7.26
CA HIS A 63 -5.32 9.82 -7.24
C HIS A 63 -4.31 9.04 -6.36
N LEU A 64 -4.77 8.41 -5.27
CA LEU A 64 -3.93 7.60 -4.38
C LEU A 64 -3.44 6.35 -5.11
N TRP A 65 -4.36 5.64 -5.76
CA TRP A 65 -4.05 4.43 -6.52
C TRP A 65 -3.21 4.72 -7.76
N LYS A 66 -3.43 5.87 -8.41
CA LYS A 66 -2.57 6.35 -9.49
C LYS A 66 -1.12 6.52 -9.02
N GLN A 67 -0.92 7.23 -7.92
CA GLN A 67 0.41 7.46 -7.37
C GLN A 67 1.09 6.13 -7.02
N LEU A 68 0.39 5.23 -6.33
CA LEU A 68 0.91 3.90 -6.00
C LEU A 68 1.29 3.08 -7.25
N CYS A 69 0.51 3.17 -8.33
CA CYS A 69 0.82 2.53 -9.60
C CYS A 69 2.09 3.10 -10.24
N MET A 70 2.23 4.42 -10.26
CA MET A 70 3.39 5.10 -10.84
C MET A 70 4.66 4.79 -10.06
N ASP A 71 4.59 4.83 -8.72
CA ASP A 71 5.73 4.57 -7.83
C ASP A 71 6.21 3.11 -7.91
N ARG A 72 5.29 2.15 -8.10
CA ARG A 72 5.62 0.71 -8.02
C ARG A 72 5.83 0.01 -9.35
N PHE A 73 5.10 0.40 -10.39
CA PHE A 73 5.05 -0.34 -11.66
C PHE A 73 5.52 0.48 -12.87
N ALA A 74 6.11 1.66 -12.65
CA ALA A 74 6.61 2.54 -13.71
C ALA A 74 5.57 2.85 -14.80
N VAL A 75 4.29 2.97 -14.42
CA VAL A 75 3.20 3.25 -15.37
C VAL A 75 3.36 4.65 -15.96
N PRO A 76 3.24 4.83 -17.30
CA PRO A 76 3.27 6.15 -17.91
C PRO A 76 2.17 7.07 -17.38
N GLY A 77 2.52 8.33 -17.07
CA GLY A 77 1.57 9.30 -16.54
C GLY A 77 0.42 9.68 -17.50
N SER A 78 0.59 9.38 -18.80
CA SER A 78 -0.41 9.55 -19.86
C SER A 78 -1.48 8.45 -19.89
N CYS A 79 -1.28 7.35 -19.17
CA CYS A 79 -2.25 6.25 -19.10
C CYS A 79 -3.57 6.73 -18.46
N LYS A 80 -4.69 6.26 -19.00
CA LYS A 80 -6.04 6.55 -18.50
C LYS A 80 -6.81 5.23 -18.33
N PRO A 81 -6.45 4.40 -17.33
CA PRO A 81 -7.20 3.19 -17.06
C PRO A 81 -8.61 3.54 -16.57
N PRO A 82 -9.59 2.65 -16.77
CA PRO A 82 -10.95 2.83 -16.24
C PRO A 82 -10.98 2.86 -14.69
N SER A 83 -10.03 2.20 -14.03
CA SER A 83 -9.78 2.33 -12.59
C SER A 83 -8.31 2.07 -12.26
N TRP A 84 -7.67 3.02 -11.58
CA TRP A 84 -6.30 2.86 -11.11
C TRP A 84 -6.17 1.77 -10.05
N GLN A 85 -7.19 1.59 -9.22
CA GLN A 85 -7.21 0.51 -8.22
C GLN A 85 -7.25 -0.87 -8.88
N ALA A 86 -8.07 -1.05 -9.91
CA ALA A 86 -8.14 -2.30 -10.67
C ALA A 86 -6.80 -2.61 -11.36
N LEU A 87 -6.18 -1.60 -11.99
CA LEU A 87 -4.86 -1.73 -12.61
C LEU A 87 -3.78 -2.14 -11.58
N PHE A 88 -3.78 -1.53 -10.40
CA PHE A 88 -2.83 -1.89 -9.35
C PHE A 88 -2.96 -3.37 -8.95
N ARG A 89 -4.20 -3.84 -8.75
CA ARG A 89 -4.47 -5.24 -8.39
C ARG A 89 -4.00 -6.19 -9.48
N PHE A 90 -4.32 -5.90 -10.73
CA PHE A 90 -3.88 -6.69 -11.87
C PHE A 90 -2.35 -6.77 -11.94
N ASN A 91 -1.65 -5.63 -11.88
CA ASN A 91 -0.19 -5.60 -11.95
C ASN A 91 0.45 -6.36 -10.80
N TYR A 92 -0.11 -6.25 -9.59
CA TYR A 92 0.38 -6.96 -8.42
C TYR A 92 0.21 -8.48 -8.55
N GLU A 93 -0.97 -8.95 -8.95
CA GLU A 93 -1.25 -10.37 -9.16
C GLU A 93 -0.41 -10.95 -10.30
N PHE A 94 -0.27 -10.20 -11.40
CA PHE A 94 0.54 -10.62 -12.54
C PHE A 94 2.01 -10.75 -12.15
N LEU A 95 2.58 -9.75 -11.48
CA LEU A 95 3.96 -9.78 -11.00
C LEU A 95 4.18 -10.98 -10.07
N TYR A 96 3.25 -11.20 -9.13
CA TYR A 96 3.32 -12.34 -8.21
C TYR A 96 3.32 -13.68 -8.96
N LYS A 97 2.44 -13.86 -9.95
CA LYS A 97 2.39 -15.07 -10.78
C LYS A 97 3.68 -15.29 -11.57
N VAL A 98 4.22 -14.25 -12.19
CA VAL A 98 5.47 -14.32 -12.96
C VAL A 98 6.67 -14.66 -12.08
N LEU A 99 6.74 -14.10 -10.87
CA LEU A 99 7.80 -14.43 -9.91
C LEU A 99 7.71 -15.88 -9.46
N LEU A 100 6.50 -16.37 -9.15
CA LEU A 100 6.28 -17.76 -8.78
C LEU A 100 6.65 -18.73 -9.92
N SER A 101 6.24 -18.46 -11.15
CA SER A 101 6.54 -19.33 -12.29
C SER A 101 8.05 -19.43 -12.53
N ARG A 102 8.78 -18.32 -12.45
CA ARG A 102 10.25 -18.34 -12.57
C ARG A 102 10.91 -19.15 -11.46
N SER A 103 10.48 -18.97 -10.21
CA SER A 103 11.04 -19.75 -9.11
C SER A 103 10.81 -21.26 -9.29
N ALA A 104 9.64 -21.65 -9.81
CA ALA A 104 9.32 -23.03 -10.11
C ALA A 104 10.18 -23.59 -11.27
N GLU A 105 10.43 -22.78 -12.30
CA GLU A 105 11.33 -23.12 -13.41
C GLU A 105 12.79 -23.26 -12.97
N GLU A 106 13.27 -22.42 -12.07
CA GLU A 106 14.64 -22.50 -11.53
C GLU A 106 14.82 -23.74 -10.64
N LEU A 107 13.84 -24.04 -9.78
CA LEU A 107 13.82 -25.26 -8.96
C LEU A 107 13.73 -26.54 -9.80
N SER A 108 12.98 -26.53 -10.89
CA SER A 108 12.88 -27.68 -11.81
C SER A 108 14.06 -27.76 -12.79
N GLY A 109 14.73 -26.64 -13.08
CA GLY A 109 15.99 -26.57 -13.82
C GLY A 109 17.17 -27.17 -13.04
N PHE A 110 17.18 -27.04 -11.70
CA PHE A 110 18.16 -27.71 -10.83
C PHE A 110 18.06 -29.24 -10.87
N SER A 111 16.90 -29.81 -11.21
CA SER A 111 16.76 -31.25 -11.43
C SER A 111 17.19 -31.70 -12.83
N ARG A 112 17.49 -30.79 -13.78
CA ARG A 112 17.83 -31.13 -15.17
C ARG A 112 19.25 -30.76 -15.61
N PHE A 113 19.98 -29.95 -14.84
CA PHE A 113 21.37 -29.60 -15.17
C PHE A 113 22.41 -30.38 -14.35
N SER A 114 22.38 -31.70 -14.53
CA SER A 114 23.61 -32.40 -14.89
C SER A 114 23.74 -32.30 -16.42
N GLY A 115 24.28 -31.18 -16.93
CA GLY A 115 24.68 -31.07 -18.34
C GLY A 115 24.26 -29.80 -19.10
N GLY A 116 25.17 -28.81 -19.17
CA GLY A 116 25.48 -28.13 -20.44
C GLY A 116 24.76 -26.82 -20.84
N SER A 117 25.46 -25.70 -20.59
CA SER A 117 25.72 -24.59 -21.53
C SER A 117 24.59 -23.63 -21.99
N GLY A 118 24.83 -22.32 -21.77
CA GLY A 118 24.47 -21.26 -22.73
C GLY A 118 23.34 -20.30 -22.36
N SER A 119 23.50 -19.48 -21.31
CA SER A 119 22.57 -18.40 -20.99
C SER A 119 22.77 -17.17 -21.89
N ARG A 120 21.74 -16.78 -22.65
CA ARG A 120 21.57 -15.42 -23.19
C ARG A 120 20.19 -14.90 -22.79
N PHE A 121 20.19 -13.96 -21.84
CA PHE A 121 18.99 -13.25 -21.40
C PHE A 121 18.54 -12.25 -22.47
N VAL A 122 17.29 -12.34 -22.90
CA VAL A 122 16.60 -11.29 -23.67
C VAL A 122 15.50 -10.72 -22.77
N GLY A 123 15.68 -9.47 -22.33
CA GLY A 123 14.65 -8.73 -21.62
C GLY A 123 13.55 -8.28 -22.59
N MET A 124 12.34 -8.79 -22.43
CA MET A 124 11.16 -8.28 -23.14
C MET A 124 10.47 -7.21 -22.30
N ALA A 125 10.48 -5.98 -22.78
CA ALA A 125 9.56 -4.93 -22.38
C ALA A 125 8.22 -5.16 -23.09
N ILE A 126 7.12 -5.33 -22.34
CA ILE A 126 5.78 -5.37 -22.91
C ILE A 126 5.23 -3.95 -22.91
N GLY A 127 5.26 -3.31 -24.08
CA GLY A 127 4.47 -2.12 -24.36
C GLY A 127 3.04 -2.55 -24.69
N VAL A 128 2.06 -1.97 -24.00
CA VAL A 128 0.64 -2.13 -24.33
C VAL A 128 0.25 -0.95 -25.23
N ALA A 129 -0.19 -1.27 -26.45
CA ALA A 129 -0.73 -0.34 -27.45
C ALA A 129 -2.19 0.02 -27.15
#